data_AF-A0A399IDR2-F1
#
_entry.id   AF-A0A399IDR2-F1
#
_cell.length_a   1.000
_cell.length_b   1.000
_cell.length_c   1.000
_cell.angle_alpha   90.00
_cell.angle_beta   90.00
_cell.angle_gamma   90.00
#
_symmetry.space_group_name_H-M   'P 1'
#
loop_
_entity.id
_entity.type
_entity.pdbx_description
1 polymer ?
#
loop_
_entity_poly.entity_id
_entity_poly.type
_entity_poly.pdbx_seq_one_letter_code
_entity_poly.pdbx_strand_id
1 'polypeptide(L)'
;MMAGLKTTRLLCVVSVSVLLMPWYAAVCTAATVSLPQSGQTTCYDGAGNSIPCSATGQDGELKPGAAWPSLRFAGNGDSTVTDALTGLTWTQDANGPGPAACGGGQQLSWGSALTYIRCLNNNSYLGKSDWRLPNIFELNSLVNSGKNSMSTWLNTAGADAPGFSNVQNGLYLSSTSGPQLFGTRTAYGVNMAAGIETHSYSFAGFVWPVRGGGGSGIAQPPQTGQQYCYDPVTSVETSCTGTGQDGELRSGVALPVPRFTADTATITDNLTGLQWLKDGANQSYGTCGKDAMDWQDSLALVSCLNQQKFLGHADWRMPAITELLSLFNPGTDDVAGWLTAAGFSLNVNGVGYWSSTTALAASPINAKTVNYSLLGVFSQPEEAKSELNFLLPVRTAESSGQIPGIPNQFSFTAIINVPLATTIVSEPITIGGLTGTSSVTVSNGEFTLDSGATWFKATDTGKTVSNGQQVAVRHNSAAAYNSQTTTTLTVGGVSGTFTSTTVSKARSMGDVLGDGSVAVTDALLTLKSVVGIQPLTPEQRLWADMNHDGQINIADAILILAKAVNL
;
A
#
# COMPACT_ATOMS: atom_id res chain seq x y z
N MET A 1 46.15 -36.54 -66.94
CA MET A 1 45.46 -35.49 -67.71
C MET A 1 44.81 -34.55 -66.71
N MET A 2 45.53 -33.55 -66.18
CA MET A 2 45.60 -32.17 -66.68
C MET A 2 44.23 -31.52 -66.95
N ALA A 3 43.79 -30.70 -65.98
CA ALA A 3 43.24 -29.33 -66.12
C ALA A 3 42.73 -28.93 -64.71
N GLY A 4 43.24 -27.96 -63.96
CA GLY A 4 44.06 -26.79 -64.27
C GLY A 4 43.17 -25.56 -64.44
N LEU A 5 42.61 -25.01 -63.35
CA LEU A 5 41.89 -23.73 -63.39
C LEU A 5 42.42 -22.74 -62.34
N LYS A 6 42.40 -21.47 -62.75
CA LYS A 6 43.35 -20.41 -62.46
C LYS A 6 43.09 -19.66 -61.15
N THR A 7 44.21 -19.19 -60.61
CA THR A 7 44.38 -18.20 -59.55
C THR A 7 43.95 -16.80 -60.01
N THR A 8 43.22 -16.07 -59.18
CA THR A 8 43.15 -14.60 -59.22
C THR A 8 43.30 -14.09 -57.79
N ARG A 9 44.35 -13.30 -57.54
CA ARG A 9 44.59 -12.57 -56.28
C ARG A 9 43.82 -11.25 -56.29
N LEU A 10 43.20 -10.87 -55.17
CA LEU A 10 42.99 -9.46 -54.84
C LEU A 10 43.09 -9.27 -53.31
N LEU A 11 43.94 -8.32 -52.91
CA LEU A 11 44.21 -7.93 -51.52
C LEU A 11 42.92 -7.52 -50.79
N CYS A 12 42.77 -7.93 -49.53
CA CYS A 12 41.95 -7.20 -48.58
C CYS A 12 42.76 -6.97 -47.30
N VAL A 13 42.87 -5.69 -46.96
CA VAL A 13 43.68 -5.11 -45.89
C VAL A 13 43.18 -5.59 -44.54
N VAL A 14 44.09 -6.05 -43.67
CA VAL A 14 43.82 -6.29 -42.25
C VAL A 14 43.64 -4.93 -41.57
N SER A 15 42.40 -4.48 -41.41
CA SER A 15 42.06 -3.37 -40.51
C SER A 15 41.85 -3.95 -39.11
N VAL A 16 42.86 -3.78 -38.24
CA VAL A 16 42.72 -4.00 -36.80
C VAL A 16 41.87 -2.85 -36.24
N SER A 17 40.56 -3.07 -36.15
CA SER A 17 39.66 -2.16 -35.46
C SER A 17 39.55 -2.59 -34.01
N VAL A 18 40.37 -1.98 -33.15
CA VAL A 18 40.21 -2.05 -31.69
C VAL A 18 38.93 -1.27 -31.32
N LEU A 19 37.81 -1.97 -31.23
CA LEU A 19 36.58 -1.44 -30.65
C LEU A 19 36.68 -1.57 -29.12
N LEU A 20 37.13 -0.48 -28.48
CA LEU A 20 36.90 -0.23 -27.06
C LEU A 20 35.38 -0.09 -26.85
N MET A 21 34.69 -1.19 -26.58
CA MET A 21 33.34 -1.13 -26.00
C MET A 21 33.49 -0.65 -24.55
N PRO A 22 32.93 0.50 -24.17
CA PRO A 22 32.84 0.86 -22.77
C PRO A 22 32.00 -0.22 -22.09
N TRP A 23 32.55 -0.85 -21.06
CA TRP A 23 31.75 -1.53 -20.06
C TRP A 23 30.82 -0.48 -19.44
N TYR A 24 29.63 -0.33 -20.00
CA TYR A 24 28.52 0.22 -19.24
C TYR A 24 28.18 -0.85 -18.21
N ALA A 25 28.77 -0.74 -17.02
CA ALA A 25 28.16 -1.35 -15.84
C ALA A 25 26.73 -0.82 -15.82
N ALA A 26 25.76 -1.70 -16.07
CA ALA A 26 24.37 -1.39 -15.82
C ALA A 26 24.29 -1.05 -14.33
N VAL A 27 24.18 0.24 -14.02
CA VAL A 27 23.81 0.68 -12.67
C VAL A 27 22.36 0.24 -12.54
N CYS A 28 22.16 -0.94 -11.98
CA CYS A 28 20.85 -1.42 -11.60
C CYS A 28 20.43 -0.55 -10.41
N THR A 29 19.72 0.54 -10.66
CA THR A 29 19.10 1.32 -9.58
C THR A 29 18.05 0.41 -8.95
N ALA A 30 18.31 -0.06 -7.74
CA ALA A 30 17.33 -0.80 -6.96
C ALA A 30 16.09 0.09 -6.81
N ALA A 31 14.93 -0.39 -7.26
CA ALA A 31 13.68 0.31 -7.06
C ALA A 31 13.40 0.37 -5.55
N THR A 32 13.26 1.56 -5.00
CA THR A 32 12.82 1.75 -3.61
C THR A 32 11.32 1.45 -3.51
N VAL A 33 10.92 0.66 -2.52
CA VAL A 33 9.52 0.46 -2.14
C VAL A 33 9.00 1.74 -1.48
N SER A 34 7.85 2.21 -1.95
CA SER A 34 7.10 3.24 -1.23
C SER A 34 6.27 2.58 -0.14
N LEU A 35 6.57 2.89 1.12
CA LEU A 35 5.76 2.43 2.24
C LEU A 35 4.40 3.15 2.22
N PRO A 36 3.29 2.47 2.56
CA PRO A 36 2.01 3.15 2.64
C PRO A 36 1.95 4.06 3.88
N GLN A 37 1.15 5.13 3.78
CA GLN A 37 0.67 5.82 4.98
C GLN A 37 -0.06 4.84 5.91
N SER A 38 -0.05 5.11 7.22
CA SER A 38 -0.71 4.25 8.21
C SER A 38 -2.25 4.33 8.20
N GLY A 39 -2.80 5.34 7.52
CA GLY A 39 -4.21 5.71 7.56
C GLY A 39 -4.58 6.66 8.71
N GLN A 40 -3.65 7.01 9.61
CA GLN A 40 -3.90 7.95 10.70
C GLN A 40 -3.91 9.40 10.19
N THR A 41 -4.95 10.15 10.55
CA THR A 41 -5.12 11.57 10.16
C THR A 41 -5.41 12.50 11.32
N THR A 42 -5.57 11.94 12.53
CA THR A 42 -5.91 12.66 13.76
C THR A 42 -4.75 12.54 14.72
N CYS A 43 -4.44 13.63 15.42
CA CYS A 43 -3.40 13.69 16.43
C CYS A 43 -4.02 13.67 17.82
N TYR A 44 -3.29 13.10 18.78
CA TYR A 44 -3.79 12.87 20.14
C TYR A 44 -2.76 13.29 21.18
N ASP A 45 -3.21 13.87 22.29
CA ASP A 45 -2.36 14.11 23.44
C ASP A 45 -2.05 12.80 24.22
N GLY A 46 -1.27 12.91 25.30
CA GLY A 46 -0.93 11.78 26.17
C GLY A 46 -2.13 11.21 26.96
N ALA A 47 -3.21 11.98 27.10
CA ALA A 47 -4.45 11.54 27.72
C ALA A 47 -5.47 10.97 26.70
N GLY A 48 -5.08 10.90 25.42
CA GLY A 48 -5.91 10.35 24.35
C GLY A 48 -6.97 11.32 23.80
N ASN A 49 -6.93 12.60 24.16
CA ASN A 49 -7.84 13.58 23.57
C ASN A 49 -7.35 13.96 22.17
N SER A 50 -8.29 14.13 21.23
CA SER A 50 -7.98 14.67 19.91
C SER A 50 -7.49 16.11 20.02
N ILE A 51 -6.39 16.42 19.34
CA ILE A 51 -5.78 17.75 19.29
C ILE A 51 -5.53 18.19 17.84
N PRO A 52 -5.36 19.50 17.57
CA PRO A 52 -4.88 19.96 16.27
C PRO A 52 -3.51 19.36 15.94
N CYS A 53 -3.33 18.90 14.70
CA CYS A 53 -2.10 18.23 14.29
C CYS A 53 -0.91 19.16 14.05
N SER A 54 -1.12 20.48 13.93
CA SER A 54 -0.07 21.42 13.57
C SER A 54 1.10 21.41 14.56
N ALA A 55 2.31 21.17 14.05
CA ALA A 55 3.57 21.15 14.81
C ALA A 55 3.63 20.11 15.94
N THR A 56 2.93 18.98 15.78
CA THR A 56 2.95 17.88 16.74
C THR A 56 4.03 16.84 16.42
N GLY A 57 4.45 16.71 15.17
CA GLY A 57 5.36 15.67 14.69
C GLY A 57 4.73 14.27 14.66
N GLN A 58 3.42 14.16 14.90
CA GLN A 58 2.70 12.88 14.94
C GLN A 58 2.40 12.36 13.53
N ASP A 59 2.11 11.06 13.43
CA ASP A 59 1.73 10.42 12.17
C ASP A 59 0.52 11.09 11.50
N GLY A 60 -0.48 11.50 12.30
CA GLY A 60 -1.64 12.24 11.81
C GLY A 60 -1.32 13.58 11.14
N GLU A 61 -0.18 14.21 11.50
CA GLU A 61 0.34 15.42 10.85
C GLU A 61 1.19 15.08 9.63
N LEU A 62 2.22 14.25 9.84
CA LEU A 62 3.29 14.03 8.86
C LEU A 62 2.88 13.09 7.73
N LYS A 63 2.03 12.10 8.02
CA LYS A 63 1.51 11.08 7.10
C LYS A 63 2.60 10.56 6.14
N PRO A 64 3.73 10.04 6.67
CA PRO A 64 4.83 9.61 5.82
C PRO A 64 4.42 8.41 4.95
N GLY A 65 4.98 8.36 3.74
CA GLY A 65 4.71 7.30 2.76
C GLY A 65 3.68 7.66 1.68
N ALA A 66 3.33 6.67 0.86
CA ALA A 66 2.37 6.78 -0.21
C ALA A 66 0.96 7.04 0.31
N ALA A 67 0.35 8.13 -0.16
CA ALA A 67 -1.04 8.44 0.12
C ALA A 67 -1.98 7.35 -0.43
N TRP A 68 -3.05 7.08 0.30
CA TRP A 68 -4.02 6.07 -0.11
C TRP A 68 -4.89 6.58 -1.28
N PRO A 69 -5.21 5.73 -2.27
CA PRO A 69 -6.22 6.05 -3.28
C PRO A 69 -7.57 6.33 -2.61
N SER A 70 -8.34 7.27 -3.17
CA SER A 70 -9.69 7.60 -2.67
C SER A 70 -10.64 6.39 -2.73
N LEU A 71 -10.57 5.62 -3.82
CA LEU A 71 -11.15 4.28 -3.92
C LEU A 71 -10.04 3.25 -3.80
N ARG A 72 -9.76 2.81 -2.57
CA ARG A 72 -8.72 1.82 -2.32
C ARG A 72 -9.17 0.40 -2.66
N PHE A 73 -10.33 -0.03 -2.19
CA PHE A 73 -10.82 -1.39 -2.40
C PHE A 73 -11.96 -1.38 -3.41
N ALA A 74 -11.70 -1.93 -4.59
CA ALA A 74 -12.66 -2.00 -5.68
C ALA A 74 -13.10 -3.44 -5.91
N GLY A 75 -14.39 -3.73 -5.73
CA GLY A 75 -14.97 -5.02 -6.12
C GLY A 75 -14.93 -5.19 -7.63
N ASN A 76 -14.45 -6.36 -8.09
CA ASN A 76 -14.26 -6.65 -9.53
C ASN A 76 -15.51 -7.28 -10.19
N GLY A 77 -16.59 -7.51 -9.42
CA GLY A 77 -17.80 -8.17 -9.92
C GLY A 77 -17.69 -9.70 -10.09
N ASP A 78 -16.52 -10.29 -9.79
CA ASP A 78 -16.25 -11.73 -9.85
C ASP A 78 -15.96 -12.33 -8.47
N SER A 79 -16.54 -11.74 -7.42
CA SER A 79 -16.28 -12.08 -6.01
C SER A 79 -14.82 -11.93 -5.57
N THR A 80 -14.07 -11.06 -6.27
CA THR A 80 -12.75 -10.60 -5.87
C THR A 80 -12.73 -9.09 -5.68
N VAL A 81 -11.76 -8.60 -4.91
CA VAL A 81 -11.55 -7.18 -4.61
C VAL A 81 -10.10 -6.83 -4.93
N THR A 82 -9.89 -5.77 -5.70
CA THR A 82 -8.57 -5.21 -5.97
C THR A 82 -8.27 -4.09 -4.98
N ASP A 83 -7.13 -4.19 -4.29
CA ASP A 83 -6.56 -3.11 -3.52
C ASP A 83 -5.71 -2.21 -4.43
N ALA A 84 -6.20 -1.03 -4.78
CA ALA A 84 -5.53 -0.07 -5.65
C ALA A 84 -4.21 0.48 -5.07
N LEU A 85 -4.00 0.39 -3.75
CA LEU A 85 -2.75 0.85 -3.11
C LEU A 85 -1.59 -0.10 -3.44
N THR A 86 -1.82 -1.41 -3.26
CA THR A 86 -0.81 -2.45 -3.46
C THR A 86 -0.86 -3.06 -4.87
N GLY A 87 -2.02 -2.99 -5.52
CA GLY A 87 -2.37 -3.69 -6.75
C GLY A 87 -2.69 -5.17 -6.56
N LEU A 88 -2.82 -5.65 -5.32
CA LEU A 88 -3.17 -7.04 -5.02
C LEU A 88 -4.66 -7.30 -5.21
N THR A 89 -5.01 -8.50 -5.67
CA THR A 89 -6.40 -8.96 -5.78
C THR A 89 -6.66 -10.06 -4.77
N TRP A 90 -7.73 -9.90 -4.00
CA TRP A 90 -8.10 -10.72 -2.86
C TRP A 90 -9.48 -11.33 -3.08
N THR A 91 -9.82 -12.40 -2.36
CA THR A 91 -11.23 -12.82 -2.27
C THR A 91 -12.06 -11.73 -1.61
N GLN A 92 -13.30 -11.56 -2.07
CA GLN A 92 -14.21 -10.59 -1.49
C GLN A 92 -14.65 -10.99 -0.07
N ASP A 93 -15.05 -12.25 0.12
CA ASP A 93 -15.24 -12.82 1.46
C ASP A 93 -13.87 -13.11 2.07
N ALA A 94 -13.58 -12.46 3.19
CA ALA A 94 -12.29 -12.52 3.87
C ALA A 94 -11.98 -13.88 4.49
N ASN A 95 -12.99 -14.69 4.79
CA ASN A 95 -12.81 -16.06 5.27
C ASN A 95 -12.75 -17.08 4.13
N GLY A 96 -12.99 -16.60 2.90
CA GLY A 96 -12.98 -17.35 1.64
C GLY A 96 -13.54 -18.74 1.82
N PRO A 97 -14.87 -18.98 1.83
CA PRO A 97 -15.46 -20.27 2.19
C PRO A 97 -15.07 -21.41 1.26
N GLY A 98 -14.72 -21.10 0.01
CA GLY A 98 -14.28 -22.09 -0.97
C GLY A 98 -15.38 -23.07 -1.36
N PRO A 99 -15.06 -24.07 -2.19
CA PRO A 99 -15.92 -25.23 -2.37
C PRO A 99 -16.06 -26.00 -1.06
N ALA A 100 -17.24 -26.55 -0.78
CA ALA A 100 -17.51 -27.32 0.44
C ALA A 100 -16.50 -28.46 0.67
N ALA A 101 -16.00 -29.07 -0.40
CA ALA A 101 -14.99 -30.13 -0.35
C ALA A 101 -13.63 -29.70 0.23
N CYS A 102 -13.34 -28.39 0.24
CA CYS A 102 -12.10 -27.86 0.76
C CYS A 102 -12.17 -27.52 2.26
N GLY A 103 -13.37 -27.45 2.85
CA GLY A 103 -13.55 -27.14 4.28
C GLY A 103 -13.11 -25.73 4.67
N GLY A 104 -13.36 -24.71 3.84
CA GLY A 104 -13.07 -23.31 4.14
C GLY A 104 -14.10 -22.64 5.06
N GLY A 105 -13.98 -21.31 5.24
CA GLY A 105 -14.95 -20.50 5.98
C GLY A 105 -14.90 -20.63 7.50
N GLN A 106 -13.90 -21.33 8.02
CA GLN A 106 -13.63 -21.55 9.44
C GLN A 106 -12.16 -21.28 9.74
N GLN A 107 -11.80 -21.20 11.02
CA GLN A 107 -10.41 -21.07 11.43
C GLN A 107 -9.66 -22.38 11.16
N LEU A 108 -8.45 -22.27 10.61
CA LEU A 108 -7.60 -23.39 10.23
C LEU A 108 -6.24 -23.29 10.90
N SER A 109 -5.62 -24.42 11.22
CA SER A 109 -4.19 -24.44 11.56
C SER A 109 -3.36 -24.01 10.36
N TRP A 110 -2.11 -23.60 10.59
CA TRP A 110 -1.26 -23.10 9.50
C TRP A 110 -1.02 -24.12 8.38
N GLY A 111 -0.72 -25.38 8.73
CA GLY A 111 -0.59 -26.47 7.75
C GLY A 111 -1.90 -26.80 7.02
N SER A 112 -3.04 -26.71 7.72
CA SER A 112 -4.36 -26.88 7.10
C SER A 112 -4.68 -25.74 6.13
N ALA A 113 -4.28 -24.50 6.44
CA ALA A 113 -4.46 -23.33 5.57
C ALA A 113 -3.68 -23.47 4.25
N LEU A 114 -2.43 -23.95 4.29
CA LEU A 114 -1.66 -24.23 3.07
C LEU A 114 -2.32 -25.33 2.22
N THR A 115 -2.83 -26.38 2.86
CA THR A 115 -3.57 -27.46 2.17
C THR A 115 -4.88 -26.94 1.57
N TYR A 116 -5.56 -26.03 2.28
CA TYR A 116 -6.80 -25.41 1.86
C TYR A 116 -6.62 -24.59 0.58
N ILE A 117 -5.58 -23.76 0.50
CA ILE A 117 -5.20 -23.01 -0.71
C ILE A 117 -4.99 -23.95 -1.90
N ARG A 118 -4.28 -25.07 -1.72
CA ARG A 118 -4.09 -26.07 -2.79
C ARG A 118 -5.41 -26.64 -3.27
N CYS A 119 -6.35 -26.88 -2.35
CA CYS A 119 -7.69 -27.32 -2.69
C CYS A 119 -8.47 -26.27 -3.50
N LEU A 120 -8.37 -24.98 -3.14
CA LEU A 120 -8.97 -23.89 -3.93
C LEU A 120 -8.48 -23.88 -5.37
N ASN A 121 -7.17 -24.03 -5.56
CA ASN A 121 -6.56 -24.02 -6.89
C ASN A 121 -6.96 -25.24 -7.73
N ASN A 122 -6.97 -26.42 -7.13
CA ASN A 122 -7.41 -27.65 -7.80
C ASN A 122 -8.88 -27.60 -8.25
N ASN A 123 -9.71 -26.84 -7.53
CA ASN A 123 -11.14 -26.68 -7.83
C ASN A 123 -11.44 -25.40 -8.63
N SER A 124 -10.42 -24.67 -9.10
CA SER A 124 -10.58 -23.41 -9.83
C SER A 124 -11.53 -22.44 -9.12
N TYR A 125 -11.36 -22.24 -7.81
CA TYR A 125 -12.24 -21.41 -7.01
C TYR A 125 -12.37 -20.00 -7.61
N LEU A 126 -13.61 -19.53 -7.82
CA LEU A 126 -13.94 -18.29 -8.53
C LEU A 126 -13.34 -18.20 -9.95
N GLY A 127 -13.15 -19.35 -10.60
CA GLY A 127 -12.54 -19.46 -11.93
C GLY A 127 -11.04 -19.20 -11.95
N LYS A 128 -10.36 -19.21 -10.78
CA LYS A 128 -8.92 -18.95 -10.66
C LYS A 128 -8.18 -20.13 -10.01
N SER A 129 -6.91 -20.30 -10.33
CA SER A 129 -6.07 -21.44 -9.90
C SER A 129 -4.70 -21.03 -9.35
N ASP A 130 -4.54 -19.74 -9.06
CA ASP A 130 -3.34 -19.07 -8.59
C ASP A 130 -3.55 -18.45 -7.19
N TRP A 131 -4.50 -18.94 -6.40
CA TRP A 131 -4.67 -18.50 -5.01
C TRP A 131 -3.47 -18.89 -4.15
N ARG A 132 -3.16 -18.05 -3.17
CA ARG A 132 -2.15 -18.28 -2.15
C ARG A 132 -2.52 -17.63 -0.83
N LEU A 133 -1.84 -18.03 0.24
CA LEU A 133 -1.78 -17.20 1.44
C LEU A 133 -0.92 -15.97 1.15
N PRO A 134 -1.31 -14.78 1.64
CA PRO A 134 -0.48 -13.58 1.55
C PRO A 134 0.77 -13.74 2.40
N ASN A 135 1.88 -13.13 2.01
CA ASN A 135 2.99 -12.96 2.95
C ASN A 135 2.58 -11.96 4.06
N ILE A 136 3.35 -11.89 5.15
CA ILE A 136 2.97 -11.06 6.30
C ILE A 136 2.88 -9.56 5.97
N PHE A 137 3.70 -9.06 5.04
CA PHE A 137 3.66 -7.65 4.65
C PHE A 137 2.46 -7.31 3.76
N GLU A 138 2.08 -8.23 2.87
CA GLU A 138 0.88 -8.11 2.06
C GLU A 138 -0.37 -8.13 2.92
N LEU A 139 -0.44 -9.03 3.91
CA LEU A 139 -1.56 -9.07 4.84
C LEU A 139 -1.61 -7.82 5.72
N ASN A 140 -0.47 -7.38 6.24
CA ASN A 140 -0.38 -6.17 7.07
C ASN A 140 -0.71 -4.89 6.27
N SER A 141 -0.60 -4.90 4.94
CA SER A 141 -1.00 -3.75 4.11
C SER A 141 -2.49 -3.40 4.25
N LEU A 142 -3.34 -4.34 4.71
CA LEU A 142 -4.77 -4.11 4.95
C LEU A 142 -5.06 -3.37 6.26
N VAL A 143 -4.06 -3.18 7.15
CA VAL A 143 -4.23 -2.52 8.44
C VAL A 143 -4.43 -1.01 8.27
N ASN A 144 -5.39 -0.46 9.01
CA ASN A 144 -5.63 0.99 9.10
C ASN A 144 -5.50 1.46 10.54
N SER A 145 -4.41 2.15 10.86
CA SER A 145 -4.14 2.66 12.21
C SER A 145 -4.97 3.90 12.58
N GLY A 146 -5.70 4.47 11.61
CA GLY A 146 -6.65 5.57 11.81
C GLY A 146 -8.07 5.09 12.15
N LYS A 147 -8.28 3.79 12.40
CA LYS A 147 -9.59 3.22 12.76
C LYS A 147 -9.52 2.47 14.08
N ASN A 148 -10.63 2.48 14.80
CA ASN A 148 -10.81 1.74 16.05
C ASN A 148 -11.21 0.27 15.82
N SER A 149 -11.75 -0.05 14.65
CA SER A 149 -12.13 -1.41 14.26
C SER A 149 -11.84 -1.61 12.77
N MET A 150 -10.80 -2.40 12.50
CA MET A 150 -10.31 -2.67 11.15
C MET A 150 -11.27 -3.60 10.43
N SER A 151 -11.86 -4.57 11.13
CA SER A 151 -12.90 -5.44 10.57
C SER A 151 -14.13 -4.65 10.15
N THR A 152 -14.64 -3.75 10.99
CA THR A 152 -15.79 -2.89 10.65
C THR A 152 -15.44 -1.99 9.46
N TRP A 153 -14.25 -1.38 9.50
CA TRP A 153 -13.80 -0.53 8.41
C TRP A 153 -13.66 -1.30 7.09
N LEU A 154 -13.01 -2.46 7.06
CA LEU A 154 -12.84 -3.26 5.84
C LEU A 154 -14.19 -3.76 5.29
N ASN A 155 -15.13 -4.17 6.16
CA ASN A 155 -16.49 -4.57 5.75
C ASN A 155 -17.33 -3.41 5.18
N THR A 156 -16.93 -2.15 5.42
CA THR A 156 -17.67 -0.96 4.97
C THR A 156 -16.88 -0.12 3.96
N ALA A 157 -15.61 -0.43 3.74
CA ALA A 157 -14.73 0.24 2.79
C ALA A 157 -15.08 -0.20 1.36
N GLY A 158 -16.13 0.39 0.80
CA GLY A 158 -16.64 0.08 -0.55
C GLY A 158 -18.08 0.51 -0.78
N ALA A 159 -18.49 1.68 -0.27
CA ALA A 159 -19.89 2.13 -0.36
C ALA A 159 -20.42 2.28 -1.80
N ASP A 160 -19.53 2.45 -2.79
CA ASP A 160 -19.89 2.68 -4.20
C ASP A 160 -19.59 1.46 -5.12
N ALA A 161 -18.92 0.42 -4.62
CA ALA A 161 -18.67 -0.87 -5.27
C ALA A 161 -18.35 -1.90 -4.18
N PRO A 162 -19.03 -3.07 -4.12
CA PRO A 162 -18.98 -3.90 -2.93
C PRO A 162 -17.53 -4.35 -2.67
N GLY A 163 -16.93 -3.78 -1.62
CA GLY A 163 -15.58 -4.08 -1.17
C GLY A 163 -15.54 -5.41 -0.43
N PHE A 164 -14.69 -5.52 0.58
CA PHE A 164 -14.57 -6.73 1.37
C PHE A 164 -15.83 -7.04 2.18
N SER A 165 -16.03 -8.32 2.48
CA SER A 165 -17.11 -8.82 3.31
C SER A 165 -16.62 -9.89 4.28
N ASN A 166 -17.41 -10.14 5.31
CA ASN A 166 -17.18 -11.17 6.31
C ASN A 166 -15.83 -11.07 7.05
N VAL A 167 -15.25 -9.86 7.11
CA VAL A 167 -13.99 -9.62 7.83
C VAL A 167 -14.24 -9.78 9.33
N GLN A 168 -13.66 -10.82 9.92
CA GLN A 168 -13.71 -11.11 11.35
C GLN A 168 -12.74 -10.27 12.17
N ASN A 169 -13.09 -10.03 13.43
CA ASN A 169 -12.18 -9.45 14.41
C ASN A 169 -11.31 -10.56 15.04
N GLY A 170 -10.27 -10.97 14.35
CA GLY A 170 -9.36 -12.03 14.82
C GLY A 170 -8.12 -12.17 13.94
N LEU A 171 -7.34 -13.23 14.20
CA LEU A 171 -6.10 -13.52 13.49
C LEU A 171 -6.35 -14.06 12.09
N TYR A 172 -5.74 -13.43 11.09
CA TYR A 172 -5.60 -13.95 9.73
C TYR A 172 -4.18 -14.48 9.52
N LEU A 173 -4.08 -15.67 8.94
CA LEU A 173 -2.80 -16.35 8.74
C LEU A 173 -2.10 -15.83 7.47
N SER A 174 -0.77 -15.69 7.56
CA SER A 174 0.10 -15.45 6.40
C SER A 174 0.80 -16.74 5.96
N SER A 175 1.42 -16.74 4.78
CA SER A 175 2.33 -17.79 4.31
C SER A 175 3.71 -17.74 4.97
N THR A 176 3.99 -16.71 5.77
CA THR A 176 5.30 -16.40 6.34
C THR A 176 5.50 -17.14 7.66
N SER A 177 6.49 -18.03 7.71
CA SER A 177 6.84 -18.75 8.94
C SER A 177 7.45 -17.81 10.00
N GLY A 178 7.17 -18.02 11.27
CA GLY A 178 7.81 -17.33 12.38
C GLY A 178 8.95 -18.13 13.00
N PRO A 179 9.61 -17.58 14.03
CA PRO A 179 10.74 -18.20 14.71
C PRO A 179 10.36 -19.53 15.37
N GLN A 180 11.37 -20.31 15.72
CA GLN A 180 11.19 -21.47 16.58
C GLN A 180 11.11 -21.05 18.06
N LEU A 181 9.95 -21.27 18.68
CA LEU A 181 9.70 -21.02 20.09
C LEU A 181 9.48 -22.34 20.82
N PHE A 182 10.27 -22.59 21.87
CA PHE A 182 10.15 -23.78 22.72
C PHE A 182 10.13 -25.12 21.95
N GLY A 183 10.89 -25.21 20.84
CA GLY A 183 11.01 -26.41 20.02
C GLY A 183 9.98 -26.52 18.89
N THR A 184 8.97 -25.65 18.83
CA THR A 184 7.98 -25.60 17.75
C THR A 184 8.12 -24.34 16.92
N ARG A 185 7.99 -24.44 15.59
CA ARG A 185 7.89 -23.23 14.76
C ARG A 185 6.52 -22.58 14.89
N THR A 186 6.54 -21.30 14.60
CA THR A 186 5.38 -20.42 14.61
C THR A 186 5.07 -19.95 13.20
N ALA A 187 3.93 -19.31 13.00
CA ALA A 187 3.57 -18.56 11.80
C ALA A 187 3.21 -17.14 12.19
N TYR A 188 3.52 -16.19 11.31
CA TYR A 188 3.04 -14.84 11.45
C TYR A 188 1.61 -14.72 10.93
N GLY A 189 0.83 -13.86 11.57
CA GLY A 189 -0.49 -13.46 11.12
C GLY A 189 -0.79 -12.01 11.48
N VAL A 190 -1.92 -11.51 11.02
CA VAL A 190 -2.42 -10.17 11.40
C VAL A 190 -3.72 -10.33 12.15
N ASN A 191 -3.72 -9.91 13.40
CA ASN A 191 -4.92 -9.75 14.19
C ASN A 191 -5.57 -8.42 13.84
N MET A 192 -6.82 -8.47 13.37
CA MET A 192 -7.57 -7.26 12.98
C MET A 192 -7.83 -6.30 14.15
N ALA A 193 -7.53 -6.65 15.40
CA ALA A 193 -7.55 -5.74 16.54
C ALA A 193 -6.18 -5.13 16.87
N ALA A 194 -5.09 -5.88 16.72
CA ALA A 194 -3.79 -5.52 17.29
C ALA A 194 -2.68 -5.27 16.25
N GLY A 195 -2.72 -5.93 15.09
CA GLY A 195 -1.66 -5.91 14.09
C GLY A 195 -0.94 -7.26 13.96
N ILE A 196 0.34 -7.24 13.62
CA ILE A 196 1.12 -8.48 13.40
C ILE A 196 1.32 -9.22 14.73
N GLU A 197 1.03 -10.52 14.71
CA GLU A 197 1.24 -11.45 15.81
C GLU A 197 1.94 -12.72 15.33
N THR A 198 2.48 -13.48 16.28
CA THR A 198 3.18 -14.75 16.04
C THR A 198 2.55 -15.85 16.89
N HIS A 199 2.15 -16.96 16.28
CA HIS A 199 1.51 -18.08 16.98
C HIS A 199 2.05 -19.43 16.52
N SER A 200 1.96 -20.47 17.35
CA SER A 200 2.40 -21.82 16.96
C SER A 200 1.64 -22.33 15.72
N TYR A 201 2.24 -23.23 14.94
CA TYR A 201 1.56 -23.81 13.76
C TYR A 201 0.23 -24.51 14.05
N SER A 202 0.01 -24.93 15.31
CA SER A 202 -1.25 -25.53 15.76
C SER A 202 -2.34 -24.51 16.07
N PHE A 203 -2.01 -23.22 16.20
CA PHE A 203 -2.99 -22.17 16.44
C PHE A 203 -3.87 -21.98 15.21
N ALA A 204 -5.19 -21.84 15.43
CA ALA A 204 -6.16 -21.72 14.36
C ALA A 204 -6.45 -20.24 14.05
N GLY A 205 -6.37 -19.86 12.77
CA GLY A 205 -6.67 -18.51 12.29
C GLY A 205 -7.49 -18.52 11.01
N PHE A 206 -8.04 -17.37 10.65
CA PHE A 206 -8.78 -17.18 9.39
C PHE A 206 -7.83 -17.17 8.19
N VAL A 207 -8.35 -17.55 7.03
CA VAL A 207 -7.60 -17.59 5.77
C VAL A 207 -8.22 -16.63 4.79
N TRP A 208 -7.43 -15.64 4.35
CA TRP A 208 -7.82 -14.67 3.33
C TRP A 208 -6.98 -14.89 2.07
N PRO A 209 -7.49 -15.62 1.07
CA PRO A 209 -6.74 -15.88 -0.14
C PRO A 209 -6.47 -14.61 -0.94
N VAL A 210 -5.22 -14.47 -1.38
CA VAL A 210 -4.78 -13.46 -2.35
C VAL A 210 -4.37 -14.17 -3.64
N ARG A 211 -4.51 -13.51 -4.78
CA ARG A 211 -4.11 -14.04 -6.09
C ARG A 211 -2.58 -14.10 -6.23
N GLY A 212 -2.14 -14.94 -7.15
CA GLY A 212 -0.77 -15.05 -7.62
C GLY A 212 -0.45 -13.97 -8.65
N GLY A 213 0.82 -13.57 -8.74
CA GLY A 213 1.25 -12.39 -9.47
C GLY A 213 1.27 -11.17 -8.56
N GLY A 214 2.45 -10.59 -8.35
CA GLY A 214 2.63 -9.45 -7.45
C GLY A 214 1.73 -8.27 -7.82
N GLY A 215 1.41 -7.43 -6.83
CA GLY A 215 0.63 -6.23 -7.07
C GLY A 215 1.37 -5.25 -7.98
N SER A 216 0.67 -4.34 -8.67
CA SER A 216 1.24 -3.27 -9.52
C SER A 216 0.92 -1.86 -8.99
N GLY A 217 0.59 -1.74 -7.71
CA GLY A 217 0.19 -0.49 -7.08
C GLY A 217 1.37 0.40 -6.66
N ILE A 218 1.05 1.57 -6.11
CA ILE A 218 2.03 2.58 -5.69
C ILE A 218 2.83 2.18 -4.44
N ALA A 219 2.28 1.31 -3.59
CA ALA A 219 2.92 0.84 -2.36
C ALA A 219 2.95 -0.69 -2.32
N GLN A 220 3.78 -1.29 -3.18
CA GLN A 220 3.92 -2.74 -3.26
C GLN A 220 4.60 -3.29 -2.00
N PRO A 221 4.02 -4.29 -1.33
CA PRO A 221 4.66 -4.95 -0.21
C PRO A 221 5.98 -5.63 -0.62
N PRO A 222 7.03 -5.57 0.21
CA PRO A 222 8.29 -6.25 -0.08
C PRO A 222 8.20 -7.76 0.17
N GLN A 223 9.21 -8.47 -0.32
CA GLN A 223 9.51 -9.83 0.13
C GLN A 223 9.90 -9.83 1.61
N THR A 224 9.62 -10.93 2.29
CA THR A 224 9.93 -11.12 3.71
C THR A 224 11.37 -11.53 3.99
N GLY A 225 12.13 -11.85 2.95
CA GLY A 225 13.46 -12.42 3.08
C GLY A 225 13.47 -13.93 3.36
N GLN A 226 12.31 -14.59 3.47
CA GLN A 226 12.27 -16.05 3.64
C GLN A 226 12.80 -16.79 2.42
N GLN A 227 13.64 -17.79 2.70
CA GLN A 227 14.23 -18.66 1.67
C GLN A 227 13.96 -20.14 1.94
N TYR A 228 13.62 -20.48 3.18
CA TYR A 228 13.44 -21.85 3.66
C TYR A 228 11.97 -22.12 3.97
N CYS A 229 11.60 -23.40 3.88
CA CYS A 229 10.27 -23.89 4.19
C CYS A 229 10.37 -24.96 5.26
N TYR A 230 9.32 -25.11 6.05
CA TYR A 230 9.32 -25.98 7.22
C TYR A 230 8.11 -26.89 7.21
N ASP A 231 8.31 -28.13 7.63
CA ASP A 231 7.21 -29.07 7.79
C ASP A 231 6.27 -28.59 8.91
N PRO A 232 4.96 -28.38 8.62
CA PRO A 232 4.04 -27.81 9.61
C PRO A 232 3.78 -28.68 10.86
N VAL A 233 4.21 -29.94 10.86
CA VAL A 233 4.03 -30.87 11.98
C VAL A 233 5.31 -30.97 12.80
N THR A 234 6.44 -31.22 12.14
CA THR A 234 7.73 -31.47 12.80
C THR A 234 8.54 -30.20 13.04
N SER A 235 8.17 -29.07 12.40
CA SER A 235 8.92 -27.81 12.42
C SER A 235 10.34 -27.89 11.84
N VAL A 236 10.69 -29.02 11.21
CA VAL A 236 11.99 -29.24 10.57
C VAL A 236 12.00 -28.64 9.16
N GLU A 237 13.14 -28.08 8.75
CA GLU A 237 13.33 -27.59 7.39
C GLU A 237 13.04 -28.69 6.36
N THR A 238 12.34 -28.33 5.30
CA THR A 238 11.95 -29.23 4.21
C THR A 238 12.09 -28.54 2.86
N SER A 239 11.99 -29.32 1.77
CA SER A 239 11.96 -28.76 0.42
C SER A 239 10.78 -27.79 0.28
N CYS A 240 11.04 -26.60 -0.26
CA CYS A 240 10.00 -25.62 -0.54
C CYS A 240 9.04 -26.02 -1.66
N THR A 241 9.37 -27.01 -2.49
CA THR A 241 8.59 -27.31 -3.70
C THR A 241 7.16 -27.75 -3.37
N GLY A 242 6.17 -27.00 -3.86
CA GLY A 242 4.74 -27.28 -3.71
C GLY A 242 4.18 -27.04 -2.32
N THR A 243 4.91 -26.36 -1.44
CA THR A 243 4.50 -26.09 -0.05
C THR A 243 3.49 -24.95 0.07
N GLY A 244 3.53 -23.97 -0.84
CA GLY A 244 2.79 -22.71 -0.78
C GLY A 244 3.27 -21.75 0.30
N GLN A 245 4.42 -22.04 0.93
CA GLN A 245 5.02 -21.20 1.96
C GLN A 245 5.76 -20.01 1.35
N ASP A 246 5.97 -18.97 2.14
CA ASP A 246 6.63 -17.75 1.68
C ASP A 246 8.08 -17.99 1.19
N GLY A 247 8.80 -18.95 1.78
CA GLY A 247 10.12 -19.38 1.30
C GLY A 247 10.12 -19.93 -0.14
N GLU A 248 9.00 -20.54 -0.57
CA GLU A 248 8.77 -20.97 -1.96
C GLU A 248 8.33 -19.80 -2.84
N LEU A 249 7.32 -19.06 -2.38
CA LEU A 249 6.61 -18.07 -3.19
C LEU A 249 7.40 -16.79 -3.39
N ARG A 250 8.17 -16.37 -2.37
CA ARG A 250 8.97 -15.13 -2.33
C ARG A 250 8.23 -13.95 -2.96
N SER A 251 6.98 -13.77 -2.56
CA SER A 251 6.08 -12.77 -3.14
C SER A 251 6.45 -11.37 -2.67
N GLY A 252 6.23 -10.37 -3.51
CA GLY A 252 6.53 -8.96 -3.21
C GLY A 252 7.81 -8.43 -3.89
N VAL A 253 8.15 -7.18 -3.61
CA VAL A 253 9.34 -6.52 -4.15
C VAL A 253 10.61 -7.12 -3.54
N ALA A 254 11.56 -7.51 -4.38
CA ALA A 254 12.80 -8.13 -3.94
C ALA A 254 13.62 -7.20 -3.03
N LEU A 255 14.21 -7.77 -1.98
CA LEU A 255 15.10 -7.03 -1.08
C LEU A 255 16.40 -6.67 -1.80
N PRO A 256 16.88 -5.40 -1.71
CA PRO A 256 18.15 -5.01 -2.31
C PRO A 256 19.33 -5.66 -1.59
N VAL A 257 20.42 -5.83 -2.35
CA VAL A 257 21.70 -6.38 -1.84
C VAL A 257 22.81 -5.36 -2.16
N PRO A 258 23.38 -4.68 -1.15
CA PRO A 258 23.04 -4.76 0.28
C PRO A 258 21.70 -4.08 0.61
N ARG A 259 21.01 -4.55 1.67
CA ARG A 259 19.77 -3.93 2.17
C ARG A 259 20.05 -2.59 2.85
N PHE A 260 21.15 -2.50 3.59
CA PHE A 260 21.54 -1.32 4.35
C PHE A 260 22.90 -0.81 3.92
N THR A 261 23.04 0.51 3.88
CA THR A 261 24.29 1.22 3.65
C THR A 261 24.60 2.04 4.91
N ALA A 262 25.58 1.60 5.69
CA ALA A 262 25.99 2.30 6.90
C ALA A 262 26.96 3.45 6.59
N ASP A 263 26.72 4.60 7.21
CA ASP A 263 27.68 5.69 7.35
C ASP A 263 28.18 5.75 8.82
N THR A 264 28.84 6.83 9.19
CA THR A 264 29.46 7.07 10.49
C THR A 264 28.41 7.09 11.60
N ALA A 265 27.31 7.82 11.43
CA ALA A 265 26.27 8.00 12.45
C ALA A 265 24.86 7.58 12.00
N THR A 266 24.68 7.26 10.71
CA THR A 266 23.39 6.90 10.12
C THR A 266 23.46 5.61 9.32
N ILE A 267 22.31 5.01 9.05
CA ILE A 267 22.16 3.85 8.18
C ILE A 267 21.06 4.14 7.17
N THR A 268 21.39 4.09 5.89
CA THR A 268 20.41 4.19 4.81
C THR A 268 19.85 2.81 4.49
N ASP A 269 18.52 2.68 4.53
CA ASP A 269 17.79 1.52 4.05
C ASP A 269 17.55 1.66 2.54
N ASN A 270 18.25 0.84 1.75
CA ASN A 270 18.17 0.85 0.28
C ASN A 270 16.83 0.33 -0.25
N LEU A 271 16.01 -0.33 0.58
CA LEU A 271 14.66 -0.74 0.18
C LEU A 271 13.70 0.44 0.25
N THR A 272 13.75 1.24 1.31
CA THR A 272 12.73 2.28 1.57
C THR A 272 13.21 3.68 1.21
N GLY A 273 14.52 3.87 1.05
CA GLY A 273 15.14 5.19 0.94
C GLY A 273 15.11 5.98 2.25
N LEU A 274 14.81 5.33 3.39
CA LEU A 274 14.87 5.97 4.70
C LEU A 274 16.29 5.94 5.26
N GLN A 275 16.66 6.97 6.01
CA GLN A 275 17.91 7.03 6.75
C GLN A 275 17.64 7.09 8.24
N TRP A 276 18.21 6.14 8.96
CA TRP A 276 18.00 5.90 10.38
C TRP A 276 19.23 6.36 11.17
N LEU A 277 19.03 6.87 12.39
CA LEU A 277 20.15 6.98 13.32
C LEU A 277 20.67 5.60 13.69
N LYS A 278 21.99 5.46 13.73
CA LYS A 278 22.65 4.20 14.03
C LYS A 278 22.48 3.81 15.49
N ASP A 279 22.56 4.78 16.40
CA ASP A 279 22.56 4.56 17.85
C ASP A 279 21.16 4.60 18.47
N GLY A 280 20.32 3.61 18.15
CA GLY A 280 18.97 3.50 18.71
C GLY A 280 18.90 3.14 20.18
N ALA A 281 20.00 2.73 20.81
CA ALA A 281 20.07 2.44 22.25
C ALA A 281 20.30 3.70 23.08
N ASN A 282 20.95 4.71 22.50
CA ASN A 282 21.14 6.00 23.15
C ASN A 282 19.92 6.92 22.94
N GLN A 283 19.48 7.56 24.00
CA GLN A 283 18.32 8.46 24.04
C GLN A 283 18.73 9.92 24.32
N SER A 284 20.04 10.19 24.36
CA SER A 284 20.64 11.51 24.53
C SER A 284 21.67 11.80 23.43
N TYR A 285 21.38 12.83 22.64
CA TYR A 285 22.15 13.22 21.46
C TYR A 285 22.64 14.66 21.64
N GLY A 286 23.85 14.81 22.19
CA GLY A 286 24.39 16.12 22.55
C GLY A 286 23.60 16.75 23.69
N THR A 287 22.94 17.88 23.44
CA THR A 287 22.06 18.57 24.42
C THR A 287 20.60 18.15 24.32
N CYS A 288 20.25 17.27 23.37
CA CYS A 288 18.88 16.81 23.16
C CYS A 288 18.65 15.46 23.82
N GLY A 289 17.48 15.27 24.41
CA GLY A 289 17.07 14.00 25.02
C GLY A 289 17.31 13.93 26.53
N LYS A 290 17.01 12.77 27.11
CA LYS A 290 17.14 12.47 28.54
C LYS A 290 17.19 10.95 28.77
N ASP A 291 17.56 10.55 29.98
CA ASP A 291 17.82 9.15 30.33
C ASP A 291 16.60 8.22 30.19
N ALA A 292 15.40 8.77 30.36
CA ALA A 292 14.13 8.04 30.25
C ALA A 292 13.10 8.92 29.55
N MET A 293 12.50 8.41 28.47
CA MET A 293 11.57 9.16 27.63
C MET A 293 10.24 8.43 27.49
N ASP A 294 9.17 9.16 27.78
CA ASP A 294 7.84 8.77 27.37
C ASP A 294 7.61 9.11 25.88
N TRP A 295 6.38 8.90 25.41
CA TRP A 295 6.04 9.17 24.03
C TRP A 295 6.13 10.66 23.65
N GLN A 296 5.73 11.56 24.55
CA GLN A 296 5.75 13.00 24.32
C GLN A 296 7.18 13.55 24.35
N ASP A 297 8.02 13.01 25.21
CA ASP A 297 9.45 13.29 25.26
C ASP A 297 10.17 12.88 23.97
N SER A 298 9.75 11.78 23.35
CA SER A 298 10.31 11.31 22.08
C SER A 298 10.02 12.30 20.94
N LEU A 299 8.82 12.88 20.89
CA LEU A 299 8.49 13.97 19.96
C LEU A 299 9.31 15.24 20.26
N ALA A 300 9.53 15.55 21.54
CA ALA A 300 10.35 16.69 21.96
C ALA A 300 11.83 16.52 21.60
N LEU A 301 12.37 15.30 21.72
CA LEU A 301 13.72 14.94 21.30
C LEU A 301 13.91 15.27 19.82
N VAL A 302 13.02 14.78 18.96
CA VAL A 302 13.06 15.06 17.51
C VAL A 302 13.02 16.56 17.22
N SER A 303 12.15 17.31 17.88
CA SER A 303 12.08 18.77 17.74
C SER A 303 13.41 19.43 18.12
N CYS A 304 14.05 18.98 19.19
CA CYS A 304 15.38 19.44 19.58
C CYS A 304 16.45 19.09 18.53
N LEU A 305 16.48 17.84 18.02
CA LEU A 305 17.43 17.44 16.98
C LEU A 305 17.34 18.37 15.76
N ASN A 306 16.12 18.71 15.34
CA ASN A 306 15.91 19.60 14.20
C ASN A 306 16.34 21.04 14.47
N GLN A 307 16.04 21.57 15.67
CA GLN A 307 16.49 22.91 16.07
C GLN A 307 18.02 23.02 16.13
N GLN A 308 18.70 21.97 16.59
CA GLN A 308 20.16 21.91 16.66
C GLN A 308 20.82 21.56 15.33
N LYS A 309 20.03 21.31 14.27
CA LYS A 309 20.52 20.76 13.00
C LYS A 309 21.43 19.55 13.23
N PHE A 310 20.97 18.60 14.05
CA PHE A 310 21.76 17.45 14.45
C PHE A 310 22.26 16.68 13.22
N LEU A 311 23.58 16.43 13.17
CA LEU A 311 24.29 15.88 11.99
C LEU A 311 24.12 16.71 10.70
N GLY A 312 23.82 18.00 10.81
CA GLY A 312 23.55 18.89 9.67
C GLY A 312 22.11 18.85 9.16
N HIS A 313 21.22 18.09 9.81
CA HIS A 313 19.87 17.81 9.32
C HIS A 313 18.78 18.40 10.24
N ALA A 314 17.68 18.84 9.63
CA ALA A 314 16.54 19.49 10.32
C ALA A 314 15.19 18.84 9.99
N ASP A 315 15.23 17.62 9.46
CA ASP A 315 14.11 16.80 8.99
C ASP A 315 14.04 15.44 9.70
N TRP A 316 14.68 15.33 10.88
CA TRP A 316 14.47 14.19 11.76
C TRP A 316 13.02 14.11 12.17
N ARG A 317 12.50 12.89 12.28
CA ARG A 317 11.17 12.62 12.78
C ARG A 317 11.12 11.31 13.53
N MET A 318 10.11 11.21 14.37
CA MET A 318 9.71 9.94 14.96
C MET A 318 9.08 9.08 13.86
N PRO A 319 9.50 7.82 13.70
CA PRO A 319 9.00 6.97 12.62
C PRO A 319 7.52 6.68 12.80
N ALA A 320 6.76 6.67 11.71
CA ALA A 320 5.41 6.08 11.74
C ALA A 320 5.53 4.55 11.88
N ILE A 321 4.44 3.89 12.29
CA ILE A 321 4.46 2.44 12.49
C ILE A 321 4.86 1.70 11.20
N THR A 322 4.41 2.16 10.02
CA THR A 322 4.75 1.53 8.73
C THR A 322 6.25 1.59 8.44
N GLU A 323 6.95 2.62 8.92
CA GLU A 323 8.40 2.79 8.74
C GLU A 323 9.18 1.92 9.72
N LEU A 324 8.81 1.88 11.00
CA LEU A 324 9.44 0.94 11.94
C LEU A 324 9.28 -0.51 11.47
N LEU A 325 8.08 -0.87 11.01
CA LEU A 325 7.82 -2.21 10.47
C LEU A 325 8.66 -2.56 9.25
N SER A 326 9.20 -1.58 8.53
CA SER A 326 10.08 -1.85 7.39
C SER A 326 11.45 -2.44 7.80
N LEU A 327 11.86 -2.27 9.07
CA LEU A 327 13.06 -2.87 9.65
C LEU A 327 12.84 -4.30 10.15
N PHE A 328 11.60 -4.79 10.13
CA PHE A 328 11.32 -6.18 10.45
C PHE A 328 11.77 -7.09 9.30
N ASN A 329 12.43 -8.21 9.64
CA ASN A 329 12.86 -9.22 8.67
C ASN A 329 12.39 -10.62 9.10
N PRO A 330 11.24 -11.10 8.58
CA PRO A 330 10.75 -12.45 8.86
C PRO A 330 11.62 -13.58 8.29
N GLY A 331 12.66 -13.27 7.50
CA GLY A 331 13.63 -14.21 6.98
C GLY A 331 14.70 -14.67 7.98
N THR A 332 14.74 -14.10 9.18
CA THR A 332 15.69 -14.45 10.25
C THR A 332 14.94 -14.69 11.57
N ASP A 333 15.44 -15.65 12.35
CA ASP A 333 14.96 -15.89 13.72
C ASP A 333 15.57 -14.89 14.73
N ASP A 334 16.55 -14.07 14.32
CA ASP A 334 17.17 -13.01 15.14
C ASP A 334 17.21 -11.68 14.38
N VAL A 335 16.14 -10.90 14.50
CA VAL A 335 16.00 -9.59 13.84
C VAL A 335 16.96 -8.57 14.46
N ALA A 336 17.11 -8.56 15.79
CA ALA A 336 18.03 -7.67 16.48
C ALA A 336 19.49 -7.94 16.06
N GLY A 337 19.91 -9.19 16.00
CA GLY A 337 21.23 -9.58 15.51
C GLY A 337 21.45 -9.20 14.04
N TRP A 338 20.42 -9.37 13.20
CA TRP A 338 20.47 -8.95 11.79
C TRP A 338 20.63 -7.43 11.63
N LEU A 339 19.87 -6.62 12.38
CA LEU A 339 20.03 -5.17 12.40
C LEU A 339 21.39 -4.76 12.99
N THR A 340 21.85 -5.43 14.04
CA THR A 340 23.17 -5.17 14.63
C THR A 340 24.30 -5.46 13.64
N ALA A 341 24.19 -6.54 12.85
CA ALA A 341 25.13 -6.86 11.78
C ALA A 341 25.12 -5.82 10.64
N ALA A 342 23.99 -5.14 10.42
CA ALA A 342 23.89 -4.00 9.51
C ALA A 342 24.46 -2.69 10.10
N GLY A 343 24.82 -2.70 11.38
CA GLY A 343 25.47 -1.60 12.09
C GLY A 343 24.59 -0.87 13.10
N PHE A 344 23.32 -1.24 13.26
CA PHE A 344 22.45 -0.61 14.26
C PHE A 344 22.95 -0.95 15.68
N SER A 345 22.95 0.03 16.58
CA SER A 345 23.10 -0.21 18.01
C SER A 345 21.71 -0.14 18.64
N LEU A 346 21.07 -1.29 18.84
CA LEU A 346 19.72 -1.38 19.40
C LEU A 346 19.73 -1.80 20.86
N ASN A 347 18.68 -1.40 21.60
CA ASN A 347 18.36 -2.01 22.88
C ASN A 347 17.74 -3.38 22.64
N VAL A 348 18.32 -4.42 23.27
CA VAL A 348 17.88 -5.81 23.12
C VAL A 348 17.30 -6.39 24.42
N ASN A 349 16.93 -5.54 25.38
CA ASN A 349 16.51 -5.94 26.72
C ASN A 349 14.98 -6.07 26.89
N GLY A 350 14.22 -6.28 25.81
CA GLY A 350 12.77 -6.45 25.89
C GLY A 350 11.96 -5.15 25.77
N VAL A 351 12.60 -3.98 25.61
CA VAL A 351 11.91 -2.69 25.53
C VAL A 351 11.64 -2.31 24.06
N GLY A 352 10.47 -1.76 23.79
CA GLY A 352 10.04 -1.40 22.44
C GLY A 352 10.66 -0.10 21.91
N TYR A 353 10.43 0.13 20.62
CA TYR A 353 10.69 1.37 19.93
C TYR A 353 9.39 2.10 19.63
N TRP A 354 9.28 3.36 20.03
CA TRP A 354 8.10 4.16 19.81
C TRP A 354 7.89 4.51 18.33
N SER A 355 6.65 4.36 17.85
CA SER A 355 6.17 5.02 16.63
C SER A 355 5.40 6.30 16.94
N SER A 356 5.31 7.21 15.97
CA SER A 356 4.45 8.40 16.03
C SER A 356 2.96 8.08 15.79
N THR A 357 2.61 6.80 15.64
CA THR A 357 1.26 6.31 15.36
C THR A 357 0.53 5.94 16.66
N THR A 358 -0.59 6.61 16.92
CA THR A 358 -1.49 6.29 18.05
C THR A 358 -2.20 4.93 17.83
N ALA A 359 -2.33 4.12 18.88
CA ALA A 359 -2.97 2.80 18.83
C ALA A 359 -4.50 2.91 19.01
N LEU A 360 -5.18 3.50 18.02
CA LEU A 360 -6.60 3.85 18.11
C LEU A 360 -7.54 2.65 18.35
N ALA A 361 -7.13 1.45 17.94
CA ALA A 361 -7.87 0.21 18.13
C ALA A 361 -8.00 -0.21 19.61
N ALA A 362 -6.93 -0.12 20.38
CA ALA A 362 -6.99 -0.32 21.83
C ALA A 362 -7.51 0.93 22.55
N SER A 363 -6.79 2.04 22.42
CA SER A 363 -7.11 3.29 23.09
C SER A 363 -6.22 4.43 22.59
N PRO A 364 -6.73 5.65 22.40
CA PRO A 364 -5.91 6.79 22.01
C PRO A 364 -4.84 7.21 23.04
N ILE A 365 -4.93 6.70 24.28
CA ILE A 365 -3.90 6.87 25.31
C ILE A 365 -2.65 6.02 25.03
N ASN A 366 -2.75 5.06 24.12
CA ASN A 366 -1.67 4.17 23.73
C ASN A 366 -1.05 4.60 22.40
N ALA A 367 0.22 4.28 22.20
CA ALA A 367 0.91 4.39 20.92
C ALA A 367 1.44 3.01 20.50
N LYS A 368 1.56 2.80 19.18
CA LYS A 368 2.13 1.56 18.66
C LYS A 368 3.64 1.57 18.85
N THR A 369 4.18 0.44 19.27
CA THR A 369 5.62 0.20 19.38
C THR A 369 6.04 -0.98 18.53
N VAL A 370 7.34 -1.12 18.29
CA VAL A 370 7.93 -2.33 17.71
C VAL A 370 9.04 -2.83 18.62
N ASN A 371 8.95 -4.10 19.01
CA ASN A 371 9.99 -4.77 19.77
C ASN A 371 10.79 -5.73 18.89
N TYR A 372 12.10 -5.52 18.80
CA TYR A 372 13.01 -6.36 18.02
C TYR A 372 13.71 -7.45 18.87
N SER A 373 13.45 -7.50 20.18
CA SER A 373 14.25 -8.26 21.13
C SER A 373 13.61 -9.58 21.61
N LEU A 374 14.47 -10.60 21.66
CA LEU A 374 14.32 -11.96 22.21
C LEU A 374 13.53 -12.98 21.36
N LEU A 375 14.23 -14.07 21.01
CA LEU A 375 13.71 -15.29 20.35
C LEU A 375 13.04 -15.07 18.97
N GLY A 376 13.34 -13.96 18.30
CA GLY A 376 12.70 -13.62 17.02
C GLY A 376 11.22 -13.28 17.13
N VAL A 377 10.70 -13.13 18.37
CA VAL A 377 9.30 -12.80 18.60
C VAL A 377 9.09 -11.34 18.29
N PHE A 378 8.63 -11.10 17.07
CA PHE A 378 8.17 -9.81 16.64
C PHE A 378 6.79 -9.55 17.25
N SER A 379 6.64 -8.41 17.94
CA SER A 379 5.35 -7.94 18.46
C SER A 379 5.17 -6.44 18.19
N GLN A 380 3.90 -6.03 18.03
CA GLN A 380 3.49 -4.63 18.00
C GLN A 380 2.69 -4.30 19.26
N PRO A 381 3.32 -4.18 20.44
CA PRO A 381 2.57 -3.85 21.64
C PRO A 381 1.99 -2.44 21.54
N GLU A 382 0.81 -2.30 22.13
CA GLU A 382 0.09 -1.04 22.24
C GLU A 382 0.31 -0.53 23.66
N GLU A 383 1.36 0.28 23.81
CA GLU A 383 1.85 0.74 25.10
C GLU A 383 1.23 2.09 25.45
N ALA A 384 0.92 2.31 26.73
CA ALA A 384 0.44 3.61 27.18
C ALA A 384 1.50 4.68 26.90
N LYS A 385 1.10 5.86 26.43
CA LYS A 385 2.02 6.96 26.06
C LYS A 385 2.88 7.46 27.23
N SER A 386 2.52 7.10 28.46
CA SER A 386 3.28 7.37 29.68
C SER A 386 4.39 6.35 29.99
N GLU A 387 4.41 5.21 29.29
CA GLU A 387 5.46 4.20 29.46
C GLU A 387 6.79 4.68 28.90
N LEU A 388 7.87 3.99 29.25
CA LEU A 388 9.22 4.32 28.79
C LEU A 388 9.63 3.36 27.67
N ASN A 389 9.90 3.90 26.49
CA ASN A 389 10.42 3.13 25.36
C ASN A 389 11.51 3.93 24.62
N PHE A 390 12.22 3.25 23.72
CA PHE A 390 13.28 3.85 22.93
C PHE A 390 12.71 4.57 21.71
N LEU A 391 13.42 5.59 21.24
CA LEU A 391 13.20 6.19 19.95
C LEU A 391 14.33 5.78 19.00
N LEU A 392 13.96 5.42 17.78
CA LEU A 392 14.89 5.29 16.66
C LEU A 392 14.55 6.38 15.63
N PRO A 393 15.18 7.57 15.71
CA PRO A 393 14.88 8.67 14.80
C PRO A 393 15.19 8.29 13.35
N VAL A 394 14.32 8.77 12.47
CA VAL A 394 14.42 8.52 11.04
C VAL A 394 14.22 9.82 10.28
N ARG A 395 14.75 9.86 9.07
CA ARG A 395 14.50 10.89 8.09
C ARG A 395 14.38 10.23 6.72
N THR A 396 13.88 10.96 5.75
CA THR A 396 14.08 10.54 4.35
C THR A 396 15.58 10.62 4.08
N ALA A 397 16.19 9.57 3.52
CA ALA A 397 17.57 9.69 3.10
C ALA A 397 17.63 10.81 2.07
N GLU A 398 18.36 11.88 2.37
CA GLU A 398 19.01 12.61 1.30
C GLU A 398 19.90 11.56 0.65
N SER A 399 19.54 11.16 -0.57
CA SER A 399 20.44 10.36 -1.36
C SER A 399 21.79 11.08 -1.30
N SER A 400 22.84 10.36 -0.88
CA SER A 400 24.20 10.91 -0.93
C SER A 400 24.66 11.18 -2.37
N GLY A 401 23.76 11.07 -3.35
CA GLY A 401 23.56 12.09 -4.37
C GLY A 401 22.07 12.26 -4.65
N GLN A 402 21.49 13.41 -4.31
CA GLN A 402 20.30 13.92 -4.98
C GLN A 402 20.53 13.75 -6.48
N ILE A 403 19.80 12.85 -7.14
CA ILE A 403 19.85 12.78 -8.60
C ILE A 403 19.27 14.13 -9.06
N PRO A 404 20.06 14.98 -9.71
CA PRO A 404 19.58 16.30 -10.12
C PRO A 404 18.28 16.13 -10.92
N GLY A 405 17.20 16.75 -10.45
CA GLY A 405 15.94 16.78 -11.17
C GLY A 405 14.93 15.67 -10.83
N ILE A 406 14.90 15.08 -9.64
CA ILE A 406 13.78 14.22 -9.18
C ILE A 406 13.10 14.87 -7.95
N PRO A 407 11.79 15.18 -7.98
CA PRO A 407 11.09 15.86 -6.89
C PRO A 407 10.57 14.89 -5.81
N ASN A 408 10.00 15.43 -4.73
CA ASN A 408 9.14 14.67 -3.81
C ASN A 408 7.89 14.15 -4.53
N GLN A 409 7.31 13.03 -4.05
CA GLN A 409 6.01 12.55 -4.54
C GLN A 409 4.92 13.63 -4.37
N PHE A 410 4.09 13.81 -5.39
CA PHE A 410 2.97 14.75 -5.39
C PHE A 410 1.72 14.13 -6.03
N SER A 411 0.56 14.74 -5.78
CA SER A 411 -0.73 14.35 -6.36
C SER A 411 -1.64 15.58 -6.49
N PHE A 412 -2.68 15.48 -7.32
CA PHE A 412 -3.69 16.52 -7.45
C PHE A 412 -5.02 16.06 -6.84
N THR A 413 -5.77 17.00 -6.26
CA THR A 413 -7.13 16.72 -5.76
C THR A 413 -8.07 16.44 -6.93
N ALA A 414 -8.78 15.32 -6.89
CA ALA A 414 -9.79 14.98 -7.89
C ALA A 414 -11.02 15.90 -7.76
N ILE A 415 -11.68 16.19 -8.89
CA ILE A 415 -12.90 17.01 -8.93
C ILE A 415 -14.06 16.17 -9.46
N ILE A 416 -15.16 16.13 -8.72
CA ILE A 416 -16.37 15.40 -9.11
C ILE A 416 -17.48 16.35 -9.52
N ASN A 417 -18.51 15.82 -10.19
CA ASN A 417 -19.68 16.57 -10.65
C ASN A 417 -19.32 17.72 -11.61
N VAL A 418 -18.34 17.50 -12.47
CA VAL A 418 -17.98 18.48 -13.50
C VAL A 418 -18.89 18.40 -14.72
N PRO A 419 -19.16 19.49 -15.45
CA PRO A 419 -19.93 19.42 -16.69
C PRO A 419 -19.28 18.49 -17.74
N LEU A 420 -20.06 18.05 -18.74
CA LEU A 420 -19.57 17.17 -19.81
C LEU A 420 -18.74 17.94 -20.82
N ALA A 421 -17.68 17.30 -21.34
CA ALA A 421 -16.83 17.83 -22.42
C ALA A 421 -16.33 19.26 -22.16
N THR A 422 -16.09 19.62 -20.89
CA THR A 422 -15.59 20.94 -20.48
C THR A 422 -14.16 20.85 -19.98
N THR A 423 -13.40 21.91 -20.20
CA THR A 423 -12.04 21.99 -19.67
C THR A 423 -12.08 22.18 -18.15
N ILE A 424 -11.44 21.26 -17.43
CA ILE A 424 -11.33 21.27 -15.96
C ILE A 424 -9.88 21.47 -15.57
N VAL A 425 -9.65 22.40 -14.66
CA VAL A 425 -8.32 22.78 -14.17
C VAL A 425 -8.18 22.31 -12.71
N SER A 426 -7.05 21.73 -12.36
CA SER A 426 -6.72 21.39 -10.98
C SER A 426 -6.38 22.64 -10.16
N GLU A 427 -6.52 22.56 -8.84
CA GLU A 427 -5.80 23.49 -7.97
C GLU A 427 -4.29 23.36 -8.20
N PRO A 428 -3.51 24.45 -8.10
CA PRO A 428 -2.06 24.39 -8.24
C PRO A 428 -1.43 23.69 -7.04
N ILE A 429 -0.38 22.92 -7.30
CA ILE A 429 0.46 22.28 -6.28
C ILE A 429 1.88 22.86 -6.33
N THR A 430 2.56 22.87 -5.19
CA THR A 430 3.97 23.28 -5.11
C THR A 430 4.87 22.06 -5.25
N ILE A 431 5.79 22.07 -6.22
CA ILE A 431 6.77 21.00 -6.42
C ILE A 431 7.93 21.18 -5.44
N GLY A 432 8.04 20.29 -4.47
CA GLY A 432 9.12 20.26 -3.47
C GLY A 432 10.17 19.18 -3.76
N GLY A 433 11.30 19.26 -3.05
CA GLY A 433 12.32 18.20 -3.03
C GLY A 433 13.36 18.24 -4.17
N LEU A 434 13.33 19.28 -5.01
CA LEU A 434 14.30 19.44 -6.10
C LEU A 434 15.57 20.20 -5.63
N THR A 435 16.75 19.74 -6.04
CA THR A 435 18.04 20.47 -5.88
C THR A 435 18.48 21.23 -7.14
N GLY A 436 17.63 21.28 -8.17
CA GLY A 436 17.83 21.97 -9.44
C GLY A 436 16.54 22.03 -10.26
N THR A 437 16.64 22.14 -11.59
CA THR A 437 15.49 22.04 -12.49
C THR A 437 15.27 20.60 -12.96
N SER A 438 14.02 20.15 -13.04
CA SER A 438 13.64 18.83 -13.53
C SER A 438 12.83 18.91 -14.81
N SER A 439 12.96 17.94 -15.73
CA SER A 439 12.08 17.84 -16.89
C SER A 439 10.64 17.53 -16.47
N VAL A 440 9.67 18.19 -17.08
CA VAL A 440 8.25 17.96 -16.86
C VAL A 440 7.58 17.53 -18.16
N THR A 441 6.79 16.45 -18.08
CA THR A 441 5.99 15.90 -19.18
C THR A 441 4.57 15.64 -18.70
N VAL A 442 3.60 15.66 -19.62
CA VAL A 442 2.20 15.40 -19.31
C VAL A 442 1.63 14.37 -20.29
N SER A 443 0.71 13.52 -19.85
CA SER A 443 -0.10 12.64 -20.69
C SER A 443 -1.59 12.86 -20.44
N ASN A 444 -2.40 12.72 -21.49
CA ASN A 444 -3.86 12.90 -21.47
C ASN A 444 -4.35 14.26 -20.94
N GLY A 445 -3.54 15.32 -21.10
CA GLY A 445 -3.90 16.67 -20.68
C GLY A 445 -2.80 17.68 -20.99
N GLU A 446 -2.87 18.81 -20.30
CA GLU A 446 -1.94 19.92 -20.38
C GLU A 446 -1.51 20.36 -18.97
N PHE A 447 -0.37 21.06 -18.87
CA PHE A 447 0.08 21.64 -17.60
C PHE A 447 0.52 23.10 -17.76
N THR A 448 0.53 23.85 -16.67
CA THR A 448 1.07 25.21 -16.58
C THR A 448 2.01 25.33 -15.39
N LEU A 449 2.94 26.28 -15.45
CA LEU A 449 3.89 26.62 -14.39
C LEU A 449 3.58 28.02 -13.86
N ASP A 450 3.67 28.21 -12.54
CA ASP A 450 3.46 29.49 -11.83
C ASP A 450 2.20 30.24 -12.29
N SER A 451 1.08 29.52 -12.33
CA SER A 451 -0.24 30.03 -12.74
C SER A 451 -0.27 30.78 -14.08
N GLY A 452 0.71 30.50 -14.96
CA GLY A 452 0.89 31.19 -16.22
C GLY A 452 -0.25 30.97 -17.22
N ALA A 453 -0.50 31.98 -18.06
CA ALA A 453 -1.51 31.96 -19.12
C ALA A 453 -1.26 30.92 -20.24
N THR A 454 -0.07 30.29 -20.26
CA THR A 454 0.34 29.34 -21.31
C THR A 454 0.26 27.91 -20.79
N TRP A 455 -0.40 27.04 -21.55
CA TRP A 455 -0.57 25.62 -21.24
C TRP A 455 0.24 24.76 -22.20
N PHE A 456 1.00 23.81 -21.66
CA PHE A 456 1.90 22.94 -22.40
C PHE A 456 1.31 21.54 -22.54
N LYS A 457 1.40 20.97 -23.75
CA LYS A 457 0.97 19.61 -24.11
C LYS A 457 2.13 18.63 -24.07
N ALA A 458 1.83 17.34 -24.21
CA ALA A 458 2.83 16.27 -24.36
C ALA A 458 3.86 16.53 -25.49
N THR A 459 3.45 17.25 -26.54
CA THR A 459 4.31 17.61 -27.68
C THR A 459 5.27 18.77 -27.39
N ASP A 460 5.03 19.54 -26.32
CA ASP A 460 5.87 20.66 -25.92
C ASP A 460 7.06 20.17 -25.08
N THR A 461 8.07 19.63 -25.75
CA THR A 461 9.25 19.05 -25.11
C THR A 461 10.19 20.10 -24.51
N GLY A 462 11.08 19.67 -23.59
CA GLY A 462 12.14 20.53 -23.04
C GLY A 462 11.69 21.51 -21.96
N LYS A 463 10.49 21.33 -21.40
CA LYS A 463 9.99 22.10 -20.27
C LYS A 463 10.61 21.59 -18.97
N THR A 464 10.90 22.53 -18.07
CA THR A 464 11.50 22.21 -16.77
C THR A 464 10.81 22.94 -15.63
N VAL A 465 10.85 22.35 -14.43
CA VAL A 465 10.29 22.90 -13.19
C VAL A 465 11.37 22.98 -12.10
N SER A 466 11.31 24.02 -11.27
CA SER A 466 12.23 24.28 -10.15
C SER A 466 11.62 23.93 -8.79
N ASN A 467 12.47 23.80 -7.77
CA ASN A 467 12.00 23.62 -6.39
C ASN A 467 11.15 24.81 -5.92
N GLY A 468 10.02 24.52 -5.29
CA GLY A 468 9.06 25.52 -4.82
C GLY A 468 8.17 26.11 -5.92
N GLN A 469 8.31 25.68 -7.17
CA GLN A 469 7.52 26.18 -8.28
C GLN A 469 6.11 25.58 -8.27
N GLN A 470 5.10 26.38 -8.64
CA GLN A 470 3.72 25.88 -8.69
C GLN A 470 3.39 25.25 -10.04
N VAL A 471 2.64 24.15 -10.03
CA VAL A 471 2.18 23.45 -11.23
C VAL A 471 0.69 23.15 -11.11
N ALA A 472 -0.05 23.40 -12.19
CA ALA A 472 -1.44 22.97 -12.33
C ALA A 472 -1.61 22.19 -13.64
N VAL A 473 -2.58 21.28 -13.67
CA VAL A 473 -2.91 20.48 -14.85
C VAL A 473 -4.35 20.70 -15.27
N ARG A 474 -4.65 20.42 -16.54
CA ARG A 474 -6.02 20.44 -17.06
C ARG A 474 -6.25 19.38 -18.13
N HIS A 475 -7.50 18.96 -18.27
CA HIS A 475 -7.99 18.19 -19.41
C HIS A 475 -9.42 18.62 -19.76
N ASN A 476 -9.96 18.07 -20.85
CA ASN A 476 -11.40 18.06 -21.05
C ASN A 476 -12.01 16.88 -20.29
N SER A 477 -13.06 17.14 -19.51
CA SER A 477 -13.87 16.10 -18.86
C SER A 477 -14.51 15.18 -19.91
N ALA A 478 -14.92 13.99 -19.47
CA ALA A 478 -15.54 13.00 -20.34
C ALA A 478 -16.78 13.56 -21.07
N ALA A 479 -17.07 13.04 -22.26
CA ALA A 479 -18.31 13.35 -22.98
C ALA A 479 -19.51 12.54 -22.45
N ALA A 480 -19.26 11.50 -21.66
CA ALA A 480 -20.27 10.66 -21.04
C ALA A 480 -20.48 11.04 -19.57
N TYR A 481 -21.67 10.76 -19.04
CA TYR A 481 -22.00 10.95 -17.64
C TYR A 481 -21.27 9.96 -16.74
N ASN A 482 -21.04 10.34 -15.47
CA ASN A 482 -20.36 9.53 -14.45
C ASN A 482 -19.04 8.87 -14.94
N SER A 483 -18.33 9.56 -15.83
CA SER A 483 -17.17 9.05 -16.52
C SER A 483 -15.93 9.84 -16.10
N GLN A 484 -14.84 9.12 -15.88
CA GLN A 484 -13.59 9.72 -15.44
C GLN A 484 -12.71 10.10 -16.62
N THR A 485 -11.97 11.19 -16.46
CA THR A 485 -10.82 11.53 -17.30
C THR A 485 -9.65 11.80 -16.38
N THR A 486 -8.46 11.31 -16.73
CA THR A 486 -7.26 11.41 -15.90
C THR A 486 -6.10 11.97 -16.70
N THR A 487 -5.54 13.07 -16.22
CA THR A 487 -4.26 13.64 -16.67
C THR A 487 -3.15 13.12 -15.77
N THR A 488 -2.01 12.71 -16.34
CA THR A 488 -0.81 12.35 -15.56
C THR A 488 0.30 13.35 -15.85
N LEU A 489 0.80 14.01 -14.82
CA LEU A 489 1.99 14.84 -14.87
C LEU A 489 3.18 14.05 -14.34
N THR A 490 4.28 14.02 -15.08
CA THR A 490 5.54 13.41 -14.65
C THR A 490 6.61 14.48 -14.55
N VAL A 491 7.23 14.62 -13.38
CA VAL A 491 8.35 15.51 -13.12
C VAL A 491 9.52 14.64 -12.66
N GLY A 492 10.62 14.63 -13.41
CA GLY A 492 11.81 13.87 -13.00
C GLY A 492 11.60 12.37 -12.83
N GLY A 493 10.61 11.80 -13.53
CA GLY A 493 10.19 10.41 -13.38
C GLY A 493 9.13 10.17 -12.28
N VAL A 494 8.89 11.12 -11.40
CA VAL A 494 7.82 11.06 -10.38
C VAL A 494 6.51 11.54 -10.98
N SER A 495 5.45 10.73 -10.86
CA SER A 495 4.15 11.03 -11.48
C SER A 495 3.07 11.39 -10.46
N GLY A 496 2.28 12.40 -10.77
CA GLY A 496 1.05 12.78 -10.06
C GLY A 496 -0.13 12.84 -11.02
N THR A 497 -1.28 12.33 -10.59
CA THR A 497 -2.49 12.25 -11.42
C THR A 497 -3.55 13.25 -10.98
N PHE A 498 -4.27 13.79 -11.95
CA PHE A 498 -5.47 14.60 -11.76
C PHE A 498 -6.65 13.94 -12.45
N THR A 499 -7.70 13.63 -11.69
CA THR A 499 -8.91 12.98 -12.22
C THR A 499 -10.11 13.90 -12.06
N SER A 500 -10.94 14.00 -13.12
CA SER A 500 -12.27 14.60 -13.01
C SER A 500 -13.36 13.58 -13.34
N THR A 501 -14.44 13.58 -12.56
CA THR A 501 -15.63 12.76 -12.81
C THR A 501 -16.78 13.65 -13.23
N THR A 502 -17.35 13.40 -14.40
CA THR A 502 -18.50 14.16 -14.90
C THR A 502 -19.73 13.99 -14.02
N VAL A 503 -20.63 14.99 -14.06
CA VAL A 503 -21.98 14.90 -13.48
C VAL A 503 -22.65 13.59 -13.87
N SER A 504 -23.49 13.08 -12.99
CA SER A 504 -24.43 12.03 -13.33
C SER A 504 -25.51 12.57 -14.29
N LYS A 505 -26.09 11.68 -15.09
CA LYS A 505 -27.23 12.05 -15.94
C LYS A 505 -28.43 12.35 -15.06
N ALA A 506 -29.20 13.38 -15.39
CA ALA A 506 -30.40 13.72 -14.64
C ALA A 506 -31.36 12.53 -14.61
N ARG A 507 -31.64 12.03 -13.40
CA ARG A 507 -32.55 10.89 -13.19
C ARG A 507 -34.00 11.36 -13.21
N SER A 508 -34.88 10.45 -13.60
CA SER A 508 -36.33 10.63 -13.45
C SER A 508 -36.91 9.43 -12.71
N MET A 509 -38.04 9.58 -12.01
CA MET A 509 -38.70 8.46 -11.34
C MET A 509 -38.88 7.29 -12.29
N GLY A 510 -38.41 6.10 -11.90
CA GLY A 510 -38.38 4.88 -12.70
C GLY A 510 -37.07 4.60 -13.43
N ASP A 511 -36.08 5.50 -13.41
CA ASP A 511 -34.71 5.25 -13.87
C ASP A 511 -33.91 4.62 -12.72
N VAL A 512 -34.10 3.31 -12.56
CA VAL A 512 -33.55 2.53 -11.45
C VAL A 512 -32.08 2.20 -11.68
N LEU A 513 -31.65 2.12 -12.93
CA LEU A 513 -30.26 1.89 -13.32
C LEU A 513 -29.41 3.17 -13.26
N GLY A 514 -30.05 4.35 -13.21
CA GLY A 514 -29.37 5.64 -13.18
C GLY A 514 -28.68 5.98 -14.51
N ASP A 515 -29.12 5.39 -15.62
CA ASP A 515 -28.58 5.62 -16.95
C ASP A 515 -29.26 6.79 -17.69
N GLY A 516 -30.17 7.47 -17.00
CA GLY A 516 -30.93 8.62 -17.48
C GLY A 516 -32.00 8.23 -18.50
N SER A 517 -32.46 6.98 -18.50
CA SER A 517 -33.62 6.52 -19.25
C SER A 517 -34.51 5.65 -18.36
N VAL A 518 -35.82 5.71 -18.58
CA VAL A 518 -36.75 4.76 -17.97
C VAL A 518 -37.04 3.69 -19.01
N ALA A 519 -36.47 2.51 -18.83
CA ALA A 519 -36.51 1.42 -19.79
C ALA A 519 -37.06 0.12 -19.18
N VAL A 520 -37.33 -0.86 -20.05
CA VAL A 520 -37.77 -2.21 -19.63
C VAL A 520 -36.73 -2.87 -18.71
N THR A 521 -35.46 -2.49 -18.86
CA THR A 521 -34.35 -2.94 -18.01
C THR A 521 -34.46 -2.46 -16.58
N ASP A 522 -35.00 -1.26 -16.34
CA ASP A 522 -35.30 -0.74 -15.00
C ASP A 522 -36.45 -1.51 -14.35
N ALA A 523 -37.53 -1.74 -15.10
CA ALA A 523 -38.67 -2.53 -14.64
C ALA A 523 -38.24 -3.97 -14.28
N LEU A 524 -37.37 -4.56 -15.11
CA LEU A 524 -36.81 -5.88 -14.88
C LEU A 524 -35.93 -5.93 -13.62
N LEU A 525 -35.11 -4.90 -13.38
CA LEU A 525 -34.28 -4.81 -12.18
C LEU A 525 -35.15 -4.67 -10.92
N THR A 526 -36.17 -3.81 -10.94
CA THR A 526 -37.15 -3.70 -9.86
C THR A 526 -37.84 -5.03 -9.61
N LEU A 527 -38.28 -5.72 -10.67
CA LEU A 527 -38.93 -7.03 -10.54
C LEU A 527 -37.99 -8.08 -9.93
N LYS A 528 -36.73 -8.13 -10.35
CA LYS A 528 -35.70 -9.02 -9.76
C LYS A 528 -35.52 -8.77 -8.27
N SER A 529 -35.60 -7.52 -7.81
CA SER A 529 -35.56 -7.20 -6.39
C SER A 529 -36.80 -7.67 -5.65
N VAL A 530 -37.97 -7.49 -6.23
CA VAL A 530 -39.25 -7.91 -5.64
C VAL A 530 -39.31 -9.43 -5.48
N VAL A 531 -38.78 -10.19 -6.43
CA VAL A 531 -38.73 -11.66 -6.36
C VAL A 531 -37.51 -12.20 -5.59
N GLY A 532 -36.71 -11.33 -4.97
CA GLY A 532 -35.57 -11.73 -4.13
C GLY A 532 -34.34 -12.24 -4.88
N ILE A 533 -34.27 -12.03 -6.19
CA ILE A 533 -33.13 -12.44 -7.03
C ILE A 533 -31.97 -11.44 -6.91
N GLN A 534 -32.27 -10.14 -6.85
CA GLN A 534 -31.25 -9.08 -6.80
C GLN A 534 -31.77 -7.87 -6.02
N PRO A 535 -31.30 -7.62 -4.78
CA PRO A 535 -31.75 -6.47 -4.00
C PRO A 535 -31.31 -5.14 -4.63
N LEU A 536 -32.21 -4.14 -4.62
CA LEU A 536 -31.87 -2.76 -4.99
C LEU A 536 -31.01 -2.07 -3.92
N THR A 537 -30.08 -1.20 -4.34
CA THR A 537 -29.36 -0.30 -3.41
C THR A 537 -30.32 0.72 -2.78
N PRO A 538 -29.97 1.34 -1.63
CA PRO A 538 -30.80 2.38 -1.02
C PRO A 538 -31.16 3.51 -1.98
N GLU A 539 -30.24 3.89 -2.87
CA GLU A 539 -30.48 4.90 -3.90
C GLU A 539 -31.45 4.38 -4.96
N GLN A 540 -31.25 3.16 -5.48
CA GLN A 540 -32.13 2.57 -6.48
C GLN A 540 -33.57 2.42 -5.99
N ARG A 541 -33.77 2.14 -4.69
CA ARG A 541 -35.12 2.11 -4.10
C ARG A 541 -35.82 3.46 -4.18
N LEU A 542 -35.11 4.59 -4.05
CA LEU A 542 -35.74 5.91 -4.18
C LEU A 542 -36.30 6.16 -5.58
N TRP A 543 -35.62 5.63 -6.61
CA TRP A 543 -36.05 5.79 -8.01
C TRP A 543 -37.00 4.70 -8.47
N ALA A 544 -37.01 3.56 -7.78
CA ALA A 544 -37.90 2.45 -8.06
C ALA A 544 -39.30 2.64 -7.45
N ASP A 545 -39.43 3.35 -6.32
CA ASP A 545 -40.73 3.63 -5.66
C ASP A 545 -41.57 4.62 -6.48
N MET A 546 -42.19 4.12 -7.55
CA MET A 546 -42.90 4.94 -8.55
C MET A 546 -44.20 5.54 -8.01
N ASN A 547 -44.80 4.89 -7.02
CA ASN A 547 -46.06 5.33 -6.41
C ASN A 547 -45.87 6.10 -5.09
N HIS A 548 -44.62 6.22 -4.60
CA HIS A 548 -44.23 6.90 -3.37
C HIS A 548 -44.88 6.32 -2.09
N ASP A 549 -45.11 5.01 -2.05
CA ASP A 549 -45.70 4.33 -0.89
C ASP A 549 -44.64 3.83 0.12
N GLY A 550 -43.35 3.99 -0.21
CA GLY A 550 -42.22 3.59 0.62
C GLY A 550 -41.89 2.09 0.55
N GLN A 551 -42.57 1.33 -0.29
CA GLN A 551 -42.35 -0.10 -0.53
C GLN A 551 -41.96 -0.33 -1.99
N ILE A 552 -41.02 -1.23 -2.25
CA ILE A 552 -40.70 -1.66 -3.61
C ILE A 552 -41.39 -2.98 -3.89
N ASN A 553 -42.42 -2.95 -4.72
CA ASN A 553 -43.24 -4.12 -5.01
C ASN A 553 -43.59 -4.22 -6.51
N ILE A 554 -44.45 -5.18 -6.87
CA ILE A 554 -44.81 -5.44 -8.28
C ILE A 554 -45.50 -4.22 -8.92
N ALA A 555 -46.22 -3.41 -8.14
CA ALA A 555 -46.89 -2.22 -8.64
C ALA A 555 -45.88 -1.22 -9.21
N ASP A 556 -44.75 -1.03 -8.54
CA ASP A 556 -43.67 -0.18 -9.02
C ASP A 556 -43.07 -0.67 -10.33
N ALA A 557 -42.75 -1.97 -10.40
CA ALA A 557 -42.20 -2.56 -11.62
C ALA A 557 -43.15 -2.40 -12.82
N ILE A 558 -44.46 -2.51 -12.60
CA ILE A 558 -45.48 -2.27 -13.62
C ILE A 558 -45.52 -0.79 -14.04
N LEU A 559 -45.44 0.15 -13.09
CA LEU A 559 -45.43 1.58 -13.38
C LEU A 559 -44.17 2.00 -14.16
N ILE A 560 -43.01 1.44 -13.81
CA ILE A 560 -41.77 1.63 -14.57
C ILE A 560 -41.93 1.07 -15.98
N LEU A 561 -42.49 -0.13 -16.12
CA LEU A 561 -42.69 -0.76 -17.41
C LEU A 561 -43.65 0.05 -18.29
N ALA A 562 -44.79 0.50 -17.75
CA ALA A 562 -45.76 1.34 -18.44
C ALA A 562 -45.10 2.64 -18.94
N LYS A 563 -44.33 3.30 -18.07
CA LYS A 563 -43.57 4.50 -18.43
C LYS A 563 -42.51 4.22 -19.51
N ALA A 564 -41.82 3.09 -19.44
CA ALA A 564 -40.82 2.69 -20.43
C ALA A 564 -41.39 2.42 -21.83
N VAL A 565 -42.67 2.01 -21.91
CA VAL A 565 -43.35 1.75 -23.20
C VAL A 565 -44.33 2.86 -23.62
N ASN A 566 -44.31 4.01 -22.92
CA ASN A 566 -45.22 5.16 -23.14
C ASN A 566 -46.73 4.82 -23.06
N LEU A 567 -47.12 4.01 -22.06
CA LEU A 567 -48.52 3.67 -21.76
C LEU A 567 -49.11 4.50 -20.62
#